data_AF-X7F313-F1
#
_entry.id   AF-X7F313-F1
#
_cell.length_a   1.000
_cell.length_b   1.000
_cell.length_c   1.000
_cell.angle_alpha   90.00
_cell.angle_beta   90.00
_cell.angle_gamma   90.00
#
_symmetry.space_group_name_H-M   'P 1'
#
loop_
_entity.id
_entity.type
_entity.pdbx_description
1 polymer ?
#
loop_
_entity_poly.entity_id
_entity_poly.type
_entity_poly.pdbx_seq_one_letter_code
_entity_poly.pdbx_strand_id
1 'polypeptide(L)'
;MHLILSPVRRDEPLVLSRADDVLTVNGQVLDFGPLPEGATLPREAIDCRWIAGDVERAADGTLTVPLILPHGPDAPEVTRFPEPITLTADGPVTLPPFDVAPEEDPA
;
A
#
# COMPACT_ATOMS: atom_id res chain seq x y z
N MET A 1 -9.11 -5.26 4.51
CA MET A 1 -8.04 -4.23 4.62
C MET A 1 -8.12 -3.33 3.40
N HIS A 2 -8.16 -2.02 3.57
CA HIS A 2 -8.15 -1.03 2.50
C HIS A 2 -6.80 -0.30 2.47
N LEU A 3 -6.21 -0.20 1.28
CA LEU A 3 -4.98 0.54 1.06
C LEU A 3 -5.31 1.88 0.40
N ILE A 4 -4.85 2.96 1.00
CA ILE A 4 -4.90 4.30 0.38
C ILE A 4 -3.51 4.60 -0.16
N LEU A 5 -3.41 4.77 -1.48
CA LEU A 5 -2.13 4.91 -2.16
C LEU A 5 -1.77 6.38 -2.35
N SER A 6 -0.60 6.77 -1.85
CA SER A 6 -0.04 8.12 -1.96
C SER A 6 1.12 8.10 -2.96
N PRO A 7 0.92 8.57 -4.20
CA PRO A 7 1.95 8.50 -5.23
C PRO A 7 3.14 9.40 -4.90
N VAL A 8 4.36 8.86 -5.00
CA VAL A 8 5.61 9.59 -4.75
C VAL A 8 6.67 9.16 -5.76
N ARG A 9 7.36 10.14 -6.37
CA ARG A 9 8.52 9.83 -7.21
C ARG A 9 9.63 9.22 -6.36
N ARG A 10 9.95 7.95 -6.61
CA ARG A 10 10.97 7.20 -5.89
C ARG A 10 11.43 6.02 -6.74
N ASP A 11 12.74 5.84 -6.87
CA ASP A 11 13.32 4.81 -7.77
C ASP A 11 13.33 3.39 -7.17
N GLU A 12 12.69 3.20 -6.02
CA GLU A 12 12.59 1.92 -5.33
C GLU A 12 11.16 1.38 -5.46
N PRO A 13 10.93 0.24 -6.12
CA PRO A 13 9.59 -0.32 -6.30
C PRO A 13 9.01 -0.85 -4.99
N LEU A 14 7.69 -0.98 -4.96
CA LEU A 14 6.95 -1.52 -3.82
C LEU A 14 6.42 -2.92 -4.13
N VAL A 15 6.67 -3.84 -3.22
CA VAL A 15 6.15 -5.20 -3.21
C VAL A 15 5.36 -5.37 -1.91
N LEU A 16 4.12 -5.82 -2.05
CA LEU A 16 3.19 -6.00 -0.93
C LEU A 16 2.65 -7.43 -0.92
N SER A 17 2.51 -7.98 0.28
CA SER A 17 1.66 -9.15 0.52
C SER A 17 0.89 -8.99 1.82
N ARG A 18 -0.33 -9.51 1.83
CA ARG A 18 -1.20 -9.52 3.00
C ARG A 18 -1.31 -10.94 3.56
N ALA A 19 -1.36 -11.04 4.89
CA ALA A 19 -1.81 -12.21 5.62
C ALA A 19 -2.66 -11.74 6.81
N ASP A 20 -3.98 -11.90 6.74
CA ASP A 20 -4.95 -11.39 7.71
C ASP A 20 -4.79 -9.88 7.96
N ASP A 21 -4.36 -9.49 9.16
CA ASP A 21 -4.07 -8.11 9.60
C ASP A 21 -2.57 -7.77 9.53
N VAL A 22 -1.77 -8.66 8.96
CA VAL A 22 -0.34 -8.48 8.73
C VAL A 22 -0.12 -8.05 7.29
N LEU A 23 0.64 -6.96 7.12
CA LEU A 23 1.07 -6.48 5.82
C LEU A 23 2.59 -6.58 5.72
N THR A 24 3.08 -7.32 4.73
CA THR A 24 4.51 -7.36 4.40
C THR A 24 4.80 -6.34 3.31
N VAL A 25 5.72 -5.42 3.58
CA VAL A 25 6.10 -4.31 2.70
C VAL A 25 7.59 -4.39 2.38
N ASN A 26 7.94 -4.73 1.14
CA ASN A 26 9.35 -4.95 0.72
C ASN A 26 10.13 -5.87 1.69
N GLY A 27 9.47 -6.92 2.19
CA GLY A 27 10.04 -7.87 3.15
C GLY A 27 9.97 -7.44 4.62
N GLN A 28 9.55 -6.21 4.92
CA GLN A 28 9.29 -5.77 6.29
C GLN A 28 7.88 -6.14 6.72
N VAL A 29 7.75 -6.88 7.81
CA VAL A 29 6.46 -7.33 8.35
C VAL A 29 5.87 -6.26 9.27
N LEU A 30 4.64 -5.82 8.99
CA LEU A 30 3.86 -4.93 9.85
C LEU A 30 2.64 -5.69 10.36
N ASP A 31 2.59 -5.94 11.67
CA ASP A 31 1.46 -6.60 12.32
C ASP A 31 0.52 -5.56 12.93
N PHE A 32 -0.68 -5.45 12.37
CA PHE A 32 -1.74 -4.57 12.86
C PHE A 32 -2.82 -5.32 13.66
N GLY A 33 -2.63 -6.62 13.91
CA GLY A 33 -3.52 -7.42 14.76
C GLY A 33 -3.73 -6.84 16.17
N PRO A 34 -2.70 -6.26 16.83
CA PRO A 34 -2.86 -5.62 18.13
C PRO A 34 -3.64 -4.30 18.12
N LEU A 35 -3.91 -3.68 16.97
CA LEU A 35 -4.66 -2.43 16.87
C LEU A 35 -6.16 -2.72 17.09
N PRO A 36 -6.79 -2.25 18.18
CA PRO A 36 -8.19 -2.55 18.44
C PRO A 36 -9.15 -1.82 17.49
N GLU A 37 -10.37 -2.32 17.39
CA GLU A 37 -11.44 -1.70 16.61
C GLU A 37 -11.75 -0.29 17.13
N GLY A 38 -11.92 0.66 16.21
CA GLY A 38 -12.15 2.08 16.52
C GLY A 38 -10.90 2.85 16.95
N ALA A 39 -9.70 2.27 16.83
CA ALA A 39 -8.45 2.93 17.19
C ALA A 39 -7.61 3.35 15.98
N THR A 40 -6.75 4.33 16.23
CA THR A 40 -5.78 4.87 15.28
C THR A 40 -4.37 4.60 15.79
N LEU A 41 -3.53 4.07 14.92
CA LEU A 41 -2.09 3.92 15.11
C LEU A 41 -1.39 5.09 14.40
N PRO A 42 -0.81 6.05 15.15
CA PRO A 42 -0.15 7.20 14.55
C PRO A 42 1.03 6.80 13.67
N ARG A 43 1.23 7.52 12.56
CA ARG A 43 2.34 7.31 11.62
C ARG A 43 3.70 7.27 12.32
N GLU A 44 3.88 8.11 13.34
CA GLU A 44 5.12 8.23 14.12
C GLU A 44 5.44 7.00 14.97
N ALA A 45 4.42 6.19 15.30
CA ALA A 45 4.60 4.94 16.04
C ALA A 45 4.96 3.76 15.12
N ILE A 46 4.94 3.96 13.80
CA ILE A 46 5.21 2.91 12.81
C ILE A 46 6.60 3.11 12.22
N ASP A 47 7.53 2.20 12.55
CA ASP A 47 8.88 2.20 12.00
C ASP A 47 8.92 1.62 10.57
N CYS A 48 8.14 2.21 9.66
CA CYS A 48 8.12 1.85 8.25
C CYS A 48 8.04 3.09 7.36
N ARG A 49 9.09 3.29 6.56
CA ARG A 49 9.18 4.43 5.62
C ARG A 49 8.14 4.42 4.50
N TRP A 50 7.44 3.31 4.30
CA TRP A 50 6.43 3.15 3.24
C TRP A 50 5.02 3.52 3.69
N ILE A 51 4.78 3.67 4.99
CA ILE A 51 3.50 4.15 5.49
C ILE A 51 3.43 5.66 5.25
N ALA A 52 2.32 6.12 4.68
CA ALA A 52 2.13 7.52 4.26
C ALA A 52 1.32 8.36 5.27
N GLY A 53 0.74 7.74 6.30
CA GLY A 53 -0.10 8.40 7.29
C GLY A 53 -0.49 7.49 8.44
N ASP A 54 -1.49 7.89 9.21
CA ASP A 54 -1.98 7.12 10.33
C ASP A 54 -2.75 5.88 9.84
N VAL A 55 -2.54 4.75 10.51
CA VAL A 55 -3.28 3.52 10.23
C VAL A 55 -4.49 3.47 11.13
N GLU A 56 -5.67 3.28 10.56
CA GLU A 56 -6.92 3.30 11.30
C GLU A 56 -7.59 1.93 11.23
N ARG A 57 -8.13 1.46 12.35
CA ARG A 57 -9.10 0.36 12.36
C ARG A 57 -10.46 0.93 12.71
N ALA A 58 -11.40 0.85 11.77
CA ALA A 58 -12.78 1.26 12.02
C ALA A 58 -13.46 0.34 13.04
N ALA A 59 -14.61 0.78 13.56
CA ALA A 59 -15.38 0.04 14.57
C ALA A 59 -15.98 -1.28 14.05
N ASP A 60 -16.00 -1.50 12.73
CA ASP A 60 -16.43 -2.74 12.07
C ASP A 60 -15.25 -3.70 11.81
N GLY A 61 -14.06 -3.38 12.34
CA GLY A 61 -12.84 -4.17 12.16
C GLY A 61 -12.05 -3.84 10.89
N THR A 62 -12.57 -2.96 10.03
CA THR A 62 -11.94 -2.61 8.77
C THR A 62 -10.66 -1.81 8.96
N LEU A 63 -9.52 -2.37 8.56
CA LEU A 63 -8.22 -1.69 8.61
C LEU A 63 -7.98 -0.84 7.35
N THR A 64 -7.69 0.45 7.52
CA THR A 64 -7.28 1.40 6.49
C THR A 64 -5.80 1.74 6.65
N VAL A 65 -5.00 1.44 5.63
CA VAL A 65 -3.54 1.60 5.66
C VAL A 65 -3.11 2.56 4.54
N PRO A 66 -2.69 3.79 4.87
CA PRO A 66 -2.10 4.71 3.89
C PRO A 66 -0.66 4.30 3.56
N LEU A 67 -0.37 4.09 2.28
CA LEU A 67 0.92 3.64 1.78
C LEU A 67 1.46 4.58 0.72
N ILE A 68 2.77 4.77 0.71
CA ILE A 68 3.50 5.41 -0.37
C ILE A 68 3.50 4.45 -1.56
N LEU A 69 2.98 4.90 -2.69
CA LEU A 69 3.06 4.22 -3.98
C LEU A 69 4.24 4.84 -4.77
N PRO A 70 5.41 4.18 -4.81
CA PRO A 70 6.54 4.70 -5.55
C PRO A 70 6.28 4.55 -7.05
N HIS A 71 6.74 5.52 -7.82
CA HIS A 71 6.65 5.48 -9.28
C HIS A 71 7.89 6.08 -9.95
N GLY A 72 8.12 5.72 -11.21
CA GLY A 72 9.18 6.23 -12.08
C GLY A 72 8.88 7.63 -12.66
N PRO A 73 9.72 8.13 -13.60
CA PRO A 73 9.52 9.43 -14.26
C PRO A 73 8.27 9.47 -15.10
N ASP A 74 7.98 8.36 -15.77
CA ASP A 74 6.98 8.29 -16.81
C ASP A 74 5.73 7.58 -16.27
N ALA A 75 5.44 7.79 -14.99
CA ALA A 75 4.35 7.13 -14.28
C ALA A 75 2.98 7.38 -14.94
N PRO A 76 2.22 6.32 -15.25
CA PRO A 76 0.92 6.46 -15.89
C PRO A 76 -0.09 7.11 -14.95
N GLU A 77 -1.20 7.60 -15.52
CA GLU A 77 -2.24 8.31 -14.76
C GLU A 77 -2.82 7.46 -13.61
N VAL A 78 -3.03 6.16 -13.85
CA VAL A 78 -3.49 5.20 -12.84
C VAL A 78 -2.53 5.05 -11.64
N THR A 79 -1.27 5.42 -11.80
CA THR A 79 -0.28 5.43 -10.73
C THR A 79 -0.15 6.80 -10.09
N ARG A 80 -0.33 7.89 -10.85
CA ARG A 80 -0.34 9.28 -10.33
C ARG A 80 -1.63 9.66 -9.61
N PHE A 81 -2.73 8.96 -9.91
CA PHE A 81 -4.04 9.11 -9.29
C PHE A 81 -4.63 7.73 -8.98
N PRO A 82 -4.01 6.99 -8.05
CA PRO A 82 -4.39 5.62 -7.79
C PRO A 82 -5.74 5.54 -7.07
N GLU A 83 -6.57 4.58 -7.49
CA GLU A 83 -7.76 4.21 -6.74
C GLU A 83 -7.38 3.43 -5.47
N PRO A 84 -8.14 3.56 -4.38
CA PRO A 84 -7.98 2.72 -3.19
C PRO A 84 -8.10 1.23 -3.51
N ILE A 85 -7.25 0.40 -2.90
CA ILE A 85 -7.28 -1.04 -3.10
C ILE A 85 -7.97 -1.71 -1.91
N THR A 86 -8.98 -2.53 -2.18
CA THR A 86 -9.63 -3.35 -1.15
C THR A 86 -9.10 -4.78 -1.21
N LEU A 87 -8.40 -5.19 -0.16
CA LEU A 87 -7.92 -6.55 0.00
C LEU A 87 -8.99 -7.40 0.71
N THR A 88 -9.47 -8.41 0.00
CA THR A 88 -10.47 -9.38 0.48
C THR A 88 -9.87 -10.76 0.77
N ALA A 89 -8.69 -11.06 0.22
CA ALA A 89 -7.97 -12.31 0.44
C ALA A 89 -6.50 -12.05 0.80
N ASP A 90 -5.83 -13.09 1.28
CA ASP A 90 -4.40 -13.11 1.54
C ASP A 90 -3.60 -13.39 0.28
N GLY A 91 -2.31 -13.02 0.33
CA GLY A 91 -1.36 -13.23 -0.75
C GLY A 91 -0.76 -11.94 -1.31
N PRO A 92 -0.08 -12.04 -2.47
CA PRO A 92 0.53 -10.87 -3.10
C PRO A 92 -0.53 -9.86 -3.54
N VAL A 93 -0.23 -8.58 -3.33
CA VAL A 93 -1.11 -7.48 -3.71
C VAL A 93 -0.67 -6.92 -5.05
N THR A 94 -1.60 -6.87 -6.01
CA THR A 94 -1.37 -6.20 -7.29
C THR A 94 -1.44 -4.70 -7.12
N LEU A 95 -0.34 -4.00 -7.43
CA LEU A 95 -0.24 -2.55 -7.40
C LEU A 95 -0.35 -1.95 -8.80
N PRO A 96 -0.67 -0.64 -8.91
CA PRO A 96 -0.50 0.08 -10.16
C PRO A 96 0.94 -0.04 -10.68
N PRO A 97 1.13 0.00 -12.01
CA PRO A 97 2.45 -0.15 -12.61
C PRO A 97 3.41 0.96 -12.15
N PHE A 98 4.65 0.60 -11.85
CA PHE A 98 5.67 1.53 -11.35
C PHE A 98 6.04 2.59 -12.38
N ASP A 99 6.09 2.21 -13.64
CA ASP A 99 6.37 3.07 -14.78
C ASP A 99 5.47 2.68 -15.95
N VAL A 100 5.46 3.44 -17.04
CA VAL A 100 4.90 2.93 -18.29
C VAL A 100 5.63 1.63 -18.64
N ALA A 101 4.88 0.52 -18.72
CA ALA A 101 5.40 -0.65 -19.41
C ALA A 101 5.75 -0.17 -20.83
N PRO A 102 6.93 -0.50 -21.37
CA PRO A 102 7.17 -0.27 -22.78
C PRO A 102 6.03 -0.96 -23.52
N GLU A 103 5.31 -0.22 -24.37
CA GLU A 103 4.34 -0.82 -25.27
C GLU A 103 5.10 -1.93 -26.01
N GLU A 104 4.72 -3.20 -25.80
CA GLU A 104 5.27 -4.28 -26.60
C GLU A 104 4.82 -4.02 -28.04
N ASP A 105 5.75 -3.51 -28.87
CA ASP A 105 5.54 -3.34 -30.31
C ASP A 105 4.98 -4.67 -30.86
N PRO A 106 3.74 -4.71 -31.38
CA PRO A 106 3.25 -5.92 -32.01
C PRO A 106 4.11 -6.18 -33.25
N ALA A 107 4.79 -7.33 -33.23
CA ALA A 107 5.64 -7.83 -34.31
C ALA A 107 4.89 -8.05 -35.64
#